data_AF-A0A1V5G5T1-F1
#
_entry.id   AF-A0A1V5G5T1-F1
#
_cell.length_a   1.000
_cell.length_b   1.000
_cell.length_c   1.000
_cell.angle_alpha   90.00
_cell.angle_beta   90.00
_cell.angle_gamma   90.00
#
_symmetry.space_group_name_H-M   'P 1'
#
loop_
_entity.id
_entity.type
_entity.pdbx_description
1 polymer ?
#
loop_
_entity_poly.entity_id
_entity_poly.type
_entity_poly.pdbx_seq_one_letter_code
_entity_poly.pdbx_strand_id
1 'polypeptide(L)' 'MKRISEMLEENATERYNHFLQDNGFLLQRISLGDLANYLGITQVSLSRIRASK' A
#
# COMPACT_ATOMS: atom_id res chain seq x y z
N MET A 1 16.60 1.67 -6.50
CA MET A 1 15.38 2.46 -6.77
C MET A 1 14.36 1.53 -7.39
N LYS A 2 13.18 1.37 -6.79
CA LYS A 2 12.09 0.67 -7.49
C LYS A 2 11.64 1.52 -8.69
N ARG A 3 11.54 0.93 -9.88
CA ARG A 3 11.10 1.61 -11.11
C ARG A 3 9.58 1.63 -11.18
N ILE A 4 9.01 2.63 -11.87
CA ILE A 4 7.56 2.72 -12.12
C ILE A 4 7.03 1.43 -12.76
N SER A 5 7.80 0.77 -13.63
CA SER A 5 7.45 -0.54 -14.22
C SER A 5 7.16 -1.62 -13.17
N GLU A 6 7.91 -1.66 -12.07
CA GLU A 6 7.73 -2.69 -11.04
C GLU A 6 6.40 -2.46 -10.28
N MET A 7 5.99 -1.20 -10.09
CA MET A 7 4.68 -0.89 -9.50
C MET A 7 3.50 -1.23 -10.41
N LEU A 8 3.71 -1.27 -11.73
CA LEU A 8 2.68 -1.65 -12.71
C LEU A 8 2.46 -3.17 -12.76
N GLU A 9 3.49 -3.96 -12.41
CA GLU A 9 3.41 -5.43 -12.35
C GLU A 9 2.84 -5.91 -11.01
N GLU A 10 3.13 -5.21 -9.91
CA GLU A 10 2.63 -5.55 -8.58
C GLU A 10 1.13 -5.28 -8.45
N ASN A 11 0.39 -6.21 -7.84
CA ASN A 11 -0.99 -5.96 -7.44
C ASN A 11 -1.04 -5.12 -6.14
N ALA A 12 -2.24 -4.61 -5.82
CA ALA A 12 -2.45 -3.75 -4.66
C ALA A 12 -2.02 -4.37 -3.31
N THR A 13 -2.19 -5.68 -3.16
CA THR A 13 -1.83 -6.43 -1.95
C THR A 13 -0.32 -6.55 -1.82
N GLU A 14 0.39 -6.79 -2.93
CA GLU A 14 1.86 -6.84 -2.98
C GLU A 14 2.46 -5.48 -2.63
N ARG A 15 1.96 -4.40 -3.25
CA ARG A 15 2.41 -3.03 -2.91
C ARG A 15 2.20 -2.71 -1.43
N TYR A 16 1.05 -3.10 -0.87
CA TYR A 16 0.78 -2.94 0.57
C TYR A 16 1.77 -3.74 1.42
N ASN A 17 2.01 -5.01 1.09
CA ASN A 17 2.96 -5.85 1.82
C ASN A 17 4.40 -5.30 1.76
N HIS A 18 4.84 -4.82 0.59
CA HIS A 18 6.12 -4.13 0.45
C HIS A 18 6.20 -2.89 1.34
N PHE A 19 5.14 -2.07 1.36
CA PHE A 19 5.06 -0.91 2.26
C PHE A 19 5.20 -1.33 3.73
N LEU A 20 4.56 -2.44 4.15
CA LEU A 20 4.68 -2.93 5.52
C LEU A 20 6.10 -3.35 5.89
N GLN A 21 6.83 -3.99 4.97
CA GLN A 21 8.20 -4.44 5.19
C GLN A 21 9.16 -3.24 5.28
N ASP A 22 9.05 -2.30 4.34
CA ASP A 22 10.01 -1.21 4.20
C ASP A 22 9.70 -0.04 5.15
N ASN A 23 8.41 0.23 5.38
CA ASN A 23 7.90 1.46 6.01
C ASN A 23 6.80 1.20 7.04
N GLY A 24 6.72 -0.01 7.61
CA GLY A 24 5.65 -0.39 8.55
C GLY A 24 5.51 0.55 9.76
N PHE A 25 6.60 1.23 10.16
CA PHE A 25 6.58 2.23 11.24
C PHE A 25 5.74 3.49 10.92
N LEU A 26 5.47 3.76 9.63
CA LEU A 26 4.64 4.90 9.20
C LEU A 26 3.14 4.63 9.33
N LEU A 27 2.69 3.37 9.47
CA LEU A 27 1.26 3.02 9.60
C LEU A 27 0.53 3.79 10.70
N GLN A 28 1.23 4.09 11.80
CA GLN A 28 0.65 4.82 12.94
C GLN A 28 0.71 6.34 12.76
N ARG A 29 1.35 6.82 11.70
CA ARG A 29 1.66 8.24 11.46
C ARG A 29 0.97 8.80 10.22
N ILE A 30 0.39 7.95 9.38
CA ILE A 30 -0.29 8.36 8.14
C ILE A 30 -1.74 7.92 8.16
N SER A 31 -2.60 8.68 7.47
CA SER A 31 -3.99 8.30 7.33
C SER A 31 -4.15 7.12 6.37
N LEU A 32 -5.29 6.42 6.47
CA LEU A 32 -5.63 5.36 5.53
C LEU A 32 -5.78 5.90 4.09
N GLY A 33 -6.24 7.15 3.94
CA GLY A 33 -6.38 7.80 2.63
C GLY A 33 -5.03 8.09 1.98
N ASP A 34 -4.08 8.62 2.73
CA ASP A 34 -2.73 8.91 2.23
C ASP A 34 -2.00 7.64 1.80
N LEU A 35 -2.12 6.58 2.59
CA LEU A 35 -1.56 5.28 2.24
C LEU A 35 -2.22 4.70 0.97
N ALA A 36 -3.55 4.84 0.83
CA ALA A 36 -4.25 4.38 -0.35
C ALA A 36 -3.81 5.13 -1.62
N ASN A 37 -3.68 6.46 -1.52
CA ASN A 37 -3.18 7.31 -2.60
C ASN A 37 -1.74 6.93 -3.00
N TYR A 38 -0.86 6.72 -2.02
CA TYR A 38 0.52 6.27 -2.25
C TYR A 38 0.57 4.91 -2.97
N LEU A 39 -0.30 3.98 -2.58
CA LEU A 39 -0.41 2.66 -3.19
C LEU A 39 -1.17 2.66 -4.53
N GLY A 40 -1.70 3.81 -4.97
CA GLY A 40 -2.47 3.94 -6.22
C GLY A 40 -3.79 3.16 -6.20
N ILE A 41 -4.46 3.08 -5.05
CA ILE A 41 -5.75 2.40 -4.89
C ILE A 41 -6.74 3.25 -4.09
N THR A 42 -8.02 2.86 -4.11
CA THR A 42 -9.02 3.52 -3.26
C THR A 42 -8.83 3.15 -1.78
N GLN A 43 -9.21 4.06 -0.88
CA GLN A 43 -9.24 3.79 0.55
C GLN A 43 -10.10 2.57 0.90
N VAL A 44 -11.20 2.36 0.17
CA VAL A 44 -12.08 1.18 0.33
C VAL A 44 -11.37 -0.11 -0.09
N SER A 45 -10.58 -0.08 -1.17
CA SER A 45 -9.75 -1.22 -1.60
C SER A 45 -8.69 -1.55 -0.55
N LEU A 46 -7.99 -0.53 -0.03
CA LEU A 46 -7.02 -0.71 1.05
C LEU A 46 -7.66 -1.28 2.32
N SER A 47 -8.84 -0.78 2.69
CA SER A 47 -9.58 -1.31 3.85
C SER A 47 -9.93 -2.79 3.69
N ARG A 48 -10.30 -3.23 2.48
CA ARG A 48 -10.57 -4.64 2.19
C ARG A 48 -9.31 -5.50 2.30
N ILE A 49 -8.18 -5.05 1.74
CA ILE A 49 -6.88 -5.73 1.83
C ILE A 49 -6.47 -5.91 3.30
N ARG A 50 -6.67 -4.88 4.14
CA ARG A 50 -6.36 -4.93 5.58
C ARG A 50 -7.27 -5.88 6.35
N ALA A 51 -8.52 -6.07 5.93
CA ALA A 51 -9.47 -6.95 6.57
C ALA A 51 -9.32 -8.42 6.14
N SER A 52 -8.74 -8.69 4.98
CA SER A 52 -8.47 -10.05 4.47
C SER A 52 -7.21 -10.70 5.05
N LYS A 53 -6.52 -10.02 5.96
CA LYS A 53 -5.32 -10.49 6.66
C LYS A 53 -5.67 -10.79 8.11
#